data_AF-A0A0C4FA89-F1
#
_entry.id   AF-A0A0C4FA89-F1
#
_cell.length_a   1.000
_cell.length_b   1.000
_cell.length_c   1.000
_cell.angle_alpha   90.00
_cell.angle_beta   90.00
_cell.angle_gamma   90.00
#
_symmetry.space_group_name_H-M   'P 1'
#
loop_
_entity.id
_entity.type
_entity.pdbx_description
1 polymer ?
#
loop_
_entity_poly.entity_id
_entity_poly.type
_entity_poly.pdbx_seq_one_letter_code
_entity_poly.pdbx_strand_id
1 'polypeptide(L)'
;IDRAMGPKGQLRTIEAVNQSYTPTRKIRIAYIRLEVVHRQLNPNPNSNLTQWEVIDCRLEHLRRQSDQYRNAFARIIVRKDRELFGNRNISQINKDEVTLPSEEEIADQIFLSSQADPGQAPVEDEELDENHLFE
;
A
#
# COMPACT_ATOMS: atom_id res chain seq x y z
N ILE A 1 34.90 -18.73 -0.79
CA ILE A 1 34.27 -18.40 -2.09
C ILE A 1 32.91 -19.08 -2.11
N ASP A 2 31.88 -18.24 -2.13
CA ASP A 2 30.43 -18.44 -2.22
C ASP A 2 29.75 -19.68 -1.62
N ARG A 3 29.00 -19.41 -0.55
CA ARG A 3 27.97 -20.27 0.03
C ARG A 3 26.62 -19.79 -0.51
N ALA A 4 25.84 -20.72 -1.06
CA ALA A 4 24.40 -20.64 -1.33
C ALA A 4 23.93 -19.76 -2.52
N MET A 5 24.17 -20.20 -3.75
CA MET A 5 23.19 -20.04 -4.83
C MET A 5 22.23 -21.24 -4.76
N GLY A 6 21.04 -21.05 -4.20
CA GLY A 6 19.96 -22.04 -4.27
C GLY A 6 19.57 -22.37 -5.72
N PRO A 7 18.82 -23.46 -5.97
CA PRO A 7 18.57 -23.95 -7.32
C PRO A 7 17.82 -22.88 -8.12
N LYS A 8 18.51 -22.33 -9.12
CA LYS A 8 17.95 -21.36 -10.06
C LYS A 8 16.87 -22.07 -10.88
N GLY A 9 15.60 -21.75 -10.66
CA GLY A 9 14.53 -22.07 -11.62
C GLY A 9 13.21 -22.60 -11.08
N GLN A 10 13.03 -22.81 -9.77
CA GLN A 10 11.72 -23.24 -9.26
C GLN A 10 10.75 -22.05 -9.19
N LEU A 11 9.76 -22.03 -10.08
CA LEU A 11 8.63 -21.10 -9.99
C LEU A 11 7.92 -21.34 -8.66
N ARG A 12 7.88 -20.33 -7.79
CA ARG A 12 7.11 -20.39 -6.55
C ARG A 12 5.62 -20.28 -6.87
N THR A 13 4.79 -20.92 -6.07
CA THR A 13 3.34 -20.70 -6.14
C THR A 13 3.01 -19.26 -5.74
N ILE A 14 1.89 -18.72 -6.25
CA ILE A 14 1.41 -17.37 -5.90
C ILE A 14 1.23 -17.25 -4.37
N GLU A 15 0.75 -18.31 -3.73
CA GLU A 15 0.59 -18.38 -2.29
C GLU A 15 1.92 -18.25 -1.54
N ALA A 16 2.95 -19.00 -1.94
CA ALA A 16 4.28 -18.92 -1.33
C ALA A 16 4.95 -17.55 -1.54
N VAL A 17 4.64 -16.87 -2.65
CA VAL A 17 5.07 -15.48 -2.87
C VAL A 17 4.36 -14.53 -1.91
N ASN A 18 3.05 -14.65 -1.77
CA ASN A 18 2.25 -13.80 -0.87
C ASN A 18 2.66 -13.98 0.61
N GLN A 19 2.91 -15.22 1.04
CA GLN A 19 3.39 -15.51 2.40
C GLN A 19 4.79 -14.95 2.69
N SER A 20 5.60 -14.73 1.65
CA SER A 20 6.94 -14.15 1.81
C SER A 20 6.95 -12.63 1.94
N TYR A 21 5.81 -11.97 1.80
CA TYR A 21 5.71 -10.51 1.89
C TYR A 21 5.48 -10.06 3.31
N THR A 22 6.39 -9.21 3.81
CA THR A 22 6.16 -8.45 5.04
C THR A 22 4.94 -7.53 4.87
N PRO A 23 4.24 -7.17 5.96
CA PRO A 23 3.09 -6.26 5.89
C PRO A 23 3.42 -4.94 5.18
N THR A 24 4.60 -4.36 5.47
CA THR A 24 5.15 -3.20 4.78
C THR A 24 5.18 -3.36 3.26
N ARG A 25 5.61 -4.53 2.79
CA ARG A 25 5.71 -4.81 1.37
C ARG A 25 4.34 -4.97 0.73
N LYS A 26 3.39 -5.61 1.43
CA LYS A 26 1.99 -5.70 1.01
C LYS A 26 1.40 -4.28 0.82
N ILE A 27 1.63 -3.37 1.77
CA ILE A 27 1.16 -1.97 1.69
C ILE A 27 1.80 -1.22 0.52
N ARG A 28 3.13 -1.33 0.33
CA ARG A 28 3.82 -0.68 -0.79
C ARG A 28 3.31 -1.19 -2.14
N ILE A 29 3.09 -2.50 -2.28
CA ILE A 29 2.53 -3.11 -3.49
C ILE A 29 1.10 -2.60 -3.74
N ALA A 30 0.26 -2.55 -2.70
CA ALA A 30 -1.11 -2.02 -2.78
C ALA A 30 -1.11 -0.55 -3.23
N TYR A 31 -0.25 0.28 -2.65
CA TYR A 31 -0.11 1.68 -3.07
C TYR A 31 0.33 1.81 -4.53
N ILE A 32 1.39 1.08 -4.94
CA ILE A 32 1.86 1.08 -6.33
C ILE A 32 0.73 0.66 -7.28
N ARG A 33 -0.04 -0.37 -6.92
CA ARG A 33 -1.17 -0.84 -7.74
C ARG A 33 -2.23 0.26 -7.90
N LEU A 34 -2.61 0.92 -6.81
CA LEU A 34 -3.56 2.04 -6.84
C LEU A 34 -3.06 3.20 -7.71
N GLU A 35 -1.82 3.64 -7.52
CA GLU A 35 -1.22 4.73 -8.31
C GLU A 35 -1.11 4.35 -9.79
N VAL A 36 -0.77 3.09 -10.08
CA VAL A 36 -0.63 2.61 -11.44
C VAL A 36 -1.95 2.65 -12.19
N VAL A 37 -2.99 2.08 -11.58
CA VAL A 37 -4.33 2.05 -12.17
C VAL A 37 -4.92 3.46 -12.24
N HIS A 38 -4.74 4.28 -11.20
CA HIS A 38 -5.21 5.67 -11.19
C HIS A 38 -4.68 6.43 -12.39
N ARG A 39 -3.37 6.38 -12.64
CA ARG A 39 -2.74 7.10 -13.76
C ARG A 39 -3.08 6.51 -15.13
N GLN A 40 -3.27 5.20 -15.22
CA GLN A 40 -3.72 4.55 -16.46
C GLN A 40 -5.13 5.01 -16.86
N LEU A 41 -6.03 5.17 -15.89
CA LEU A 41 -7.40 5.60 -16.12
C LEU A 41 -7.52 7.14 -16.22
N ASN A 42 -6.67 7.88 -15.51
CA ASN A 42 -6.59 9.34 -15.46
C ASN A 42 -5.27 9.86 -16.05
N PRO A 43 -5.04 9.76 -17.38
CA PRO A 43 -3.85 10.34 -17.98
C PRO A 43 -3.90 11.87 -17.83
N ASN A 44 -2.85 12.46 -17.24
CA ASN A 44 -2.69 13.90 -17.17
C ASN A 44 -1.79 14.36 -18.35
N PRO A 45 -2.34 14.91 -19.44
CA PRO A 45 -1.56 15.30 -20.61
C PRO A 45 -0.61 16.47 -20.35
N ASN A 46 -0.78 17.20 -19.24
CA ASN A 46 0.02 18.38 -18.90
C ASN A 46 1.14 18.07 -17.89
N SER A 47 1.25 16.83 -17.41
CA SER A 47 2.31 16.44 -16.48
C SER A 47 3.50 15.85 -17.25
N ASN A 48 4.66 16.47 -17.11
CA ASN A 48 5.93 15.92 -17.61
C ASN A 48 6.51 14.83 -16.69
N LEU A 49 5.95 14.65 -15.48
CA LEU A 49 6.43 13.65 -14.54
C LEU A 49 6.02 12.26 -15.00
N THR A 50 6.97 11.34 -15.00
CA THR A 50 6.73 9.92 -15.19
C THR A 50 5.93 9.34 -14.01
N GLN A 51 5.30 8.18 -14.23
CA GLN A 51 4.58 7.47 -13.17
C GLN A 51 5.48 7.16 -11.97
N TRP A 52 6.71 6.77 -12.27
CA TRP A 52 7.69 6.39 -11.27
C TRP A 52 8.16 7.57 -10.44
N GLU A 53 8.37 8.74 -11.05
CA GLU A 53 8.70 9.96 -10.30
C GLU A 53 7.59 10.37 -9.32
N VAL A 54 6.32 10.18 -9.70
CA VAL A 54 5.19 10.45 -8.79
C VAL A 54 5.21 9.47 -7.61
N ILE A 55 5.37 8.18 -7.88
CA ILE A 55 5.44 7.13 -6.85
C ILE A 55 6.62 7.40 -5.90
N ASP A 56 7.81 7.65 -6.44
CA ASP A 56 9.03 7.87 -5.66
C ASP A 56 8.93 9.13 -4.79
N CYS A 57 8.39 10.23 -5.34
CA CYS A 57 8.13 11.44 -4.56
C CYS A 57 7.16 11.19 -3.41
N ARG A 58 6.10 10.40 -3.62
CA ARG A 58 5.14 10.08 -2.55
C ARG A 58 5.77 9.17 -1.50
N LEU A 59 6.55 8.16 -1.90
CA LEU A 59 7.24 7.27 -0.96
C LEU A 59 8.26 8.05 -0.12
N GLU A 60 9.01 8.96 -0.73
CA GLU A 60 9.96 9.81 -0.02
C GLU A 60 9.25 10.78 0.93
N HIS A 61 8.08 11.31 0.55
CA HIS A 61 7.25 12.10 1.44
C HIS A 61 6.80 11.28 2.65
N LEU A 62 6.25 10.07 2.44
CA LEU A 62 5.80 9.17 3.52
C LEU A 62 6.92 8.80 4.48
N ARG A 63 8.15 8.61 3.97
CA ARG A 63 9.33 8.33 4.80
C ARG A 63 9.62 9.44 5.81
N ARG A 64 9.26 10.69 5.50
CA ARG A 64 9.47 11.87 6.37
C ARG A 64 8.28 12.15 7.30
N GLN A 65 7.18 11.42 7.18
CA GLN A 65 5.99 11.63 8.01
C GLN A 65 6.09 10.90 9.35
N SER A 66 5.26 11.32 10.30
CA SER A 66 5.11 10.65 11.60
C SER A 66 4.55 9.24 11.45
N ASP A 67 4.79 8.40 12.46
CA ASP A 67 4.28 7.02 12.45
C ASP A 67 2.74 6.98 12.43
N GLN A 68 2.08 7.94 13.10
CA GLN A 68 0.62 8.08 13.06
C GLN A 68 0.11 8.32 11.64
N TYR A 69 0.77 9.22 10.89
CA TYR A 69 0.42 9.50 9.50
C TYR A 69 0.64 8.26 8.63
N ARG A 70 1.79 7.61 8.76
CA ARG A 70 2.15 6.40 8.03
C ARG A 70 1.15 5.27 8.28
N ASN A 71 0.71 5.09 9.54
CA ASN A 71 -0.29 4.10 9.92
C ASN A 71 -1.68 4.43 9.36
N ALA A 72 -2.11 5.68 9.44
CA ALA A 72 -3.36 6.13 8.85
C ALA A 72 -3.37 5.90 7.33
N PHE A 73 -2.30 6.31 6.65
CA PHE A 73 -2.12 6.09 5.22
C PHE A 73 -2.16 4.60 4.87
N ALA A 74 -1.42 3.75 5.59
CA ALA A 74 -1.41 2.31 5.37
C ALA A 74 -2.81 1.68 5.47
N ARG A 75 -3.59 2.04 6.50
CA ARG A 75 -4.96 1.55 6.67
C ARG A 75 -5.86 1.94 5.51
N ILE A 76 -5.78 3.18 5.05
CA ILE A 76 -6.58 3.66 3.92
C ILE A 76 -6.19 2.93 2.63
N ILE A 77 -4.89 2.74 2.37
CA ILE A 77 -4.40 2.03 1.19
C ILE A 77 -4.87 0.58 1.18
N VAL A 78 -4.71 -0.16 2.30
CA VAL A 78 -5.15 -1.56 2.38
C VAL A 78 -6.66 -1.68 2.17
N ARG A 79 -7.43 -0.76 2.77
CA ARG A 79 -8.89 -0.72 2.59
C ARG A 79 -9.27 -0.48 1.12
N LYS A 80 -8.72 0.56 0.48
CA LYS A 80 -9.02 0.88 -0.93
C LYS A 80 -8.54 -0.21 -1.88
N ASP A 81 -7.35 -0.81 -1.68
CA ASP A 81 -6.85 -1.91 -2.51
C ASP A 81 -7.76 -3.14 -2.41
N ARG A 82 -8.23 -3.49 -1.20
CA ARG A 82 -9.17 -4.60 -1.00
C ARG A 82 -10.54 -4.33 -1.64
N GLU A 83 -11.06 -3.11 -1.50
CA GLU A 83 -12.33 -2.69 -2.12
C GLU A 83 -12.27 -2.73 -3.66
N LEU A 84 -11.14 -2.35 -4.24
CA LEU A 84 -10.96 -2.28 -5.69
C LEU A 84 -10.58 -3.62 -6.32
N PHE A 85 -9.60 -4.33 -5.74
CA PHE A 85 -8.97 -5.50 -6.36
C PHE A 85 -9.28 -6.83 -5.67
N GLY A 86 -10.05 -6.84 -4.56
CA GLY A 86 -10.32 -8.06 -3.80
C GLY A 86 -10.99 -9.15 -4.65
N ASN A 87 -12.11 -8.81 -5.30
CA ASN A 87 -12.91 -9.77 -6.08
C ASN A 87 -13.15 -9.33 -7.54
N ARG A 88 -12.49 -8.25 -7.99
CA ARG A 88 -12.73 -7.64 -9.30
C ARG A 88 -11.49 -7.66 -10.16
N ASN A 89 -11.68 -7.90 -11.45
CA ASN A 89 -10.63 -7.73 -12.45
C ASN A 89 -10.47 -6.26 -12.82
N ILE A 90 -9.29 -5.88 -13.30
CA ILE A 90 -8.98 -4.49 -13.70
C ILE A 90 -9.99 -3.96 -14.74
N SER A 91 -10.46 -4.82 -15.66
CA SER A 91 -11.45 -4.45 -16.67
C SER A 91 -12.84 -4.11 -16.11
N GLN A 92 -13.12 -4.42 -14.85
CA GLN A 92 -14.40 -4.17 -14.17
C GLN A 92 -14.34 -2.93 -13.26
N ILE A 93 -13.18 -2.29 -13.15
CA ILE A 93 -12.97 -1.13 -12.28
C ILE A 93 -13.27 0.14 -13.06
N ASN A 94 -14.23 0.94 -12.57
CA ASN A 94 -14.51 2.25 -13.16
C ASN A 94 -13.44 3.26 -12.74
N LYS A 95 -13.15 4.19 -13.64
CA LYS A 95 -12.18 5.28 -13.45
C LYS A 95 -12.45 6.10 -12.18
N ASP A 96 -13.72 6.39 -11.92
CA ASP A 96 -14.13 7.27 -10.83
C ASP A 96 -14.02 6.59 -9.45
N GLU A 97 -13.89 5.26 -9.40
CA GLU A 97 -13.74 4.51 -8.15
C GLU A 97 -12.29 4.48 -7.65
N VAL A 98 -11.33 4.69 -8.56
CA VAL A 98 -9.92 4.64 -8.22
C VAL A 98 -9.48 6.00 -7.69
N THR A 99 -9.58 6.13 -6.37
CA THR A 99 -9.17 7.34 -5.65
C THR A 99 -7.90 7.08 -4.84
N LEU A 100 -6.99 8.05 -4.85
CA LEU A 100 -5.84 8.05 -3.97
C LEU A 100 -6.23 8.64 -2.60
N PRO A 101 -5.57 8.23 -1.51
CA PRO A 101 -5.82 8.80 -0.19
C PRO A 101 -5.57 10.31 -0.20
N SER A 102 -6.58 11.08 0.19
CA SER A 102 -6.45 12.53 0.38
C SER A 102 -5.86 12.87 1.75
N GLU A 103 -5.31 14.08 1.91
CA GLU A 103 -4.79 14.53 3.21
C GLU A 103 -5.91 14.65 4.27
N GLU A 104 -7.15 14.94 3.84
CA GLU A 104 -8.33 14.98 4.70
C GLU A 104 -8.69 13.58 5.21
N GLU A 105 -8.74 12.57 4.32
CA GLU A 105 -8.99 11.18 4.72
C GLU A 105 -7.93 10.69 5.72
N ILE A 106 -6.66 11.11 5.54
CA ILE A 106 -5.56 10.76 6.44
C ILE A 106 -5.75 11.43 7.81
N ALA A 107 -6.09 12.72 7.85
CA ALA A 107 -6.35 13.43 9.09
C ALA A 107 -7.53 12.83 9.88
N ASP A 108 -8.62 12.49 9.18
CA ASP A 108 -9.77 11.81 9.78
C ASP A 108 -9.39 10.44 10.34
N GLN A 109 -8.59 9.67 9.60
CA GLN A 109 -8.12 8.37 10.05
C GLN A 109 -7.18 8.48 11.26
N ILE A 110 -6.33 9.50 11.33
CA ILE A 110 -5.50 9.79 12.52
C ILE A 110 -6.40 10.09 13.71
N PHE A 111 -7.40 10.96 13.54
CA PHE A 111 -8.34 11.32 14.60
C PHE A 111 -9.12 10.10 15.11
N LEU A 112 -9.66 9.27 14.21
CA LEU A 112 -10.32 8.01 14.56
C LEU A 112 -9.38 7.07 15.32
N SER A 113 -8.13 6.95 14.89
CA SER A 113 -7.14 6.09 15.55
C SER A 113 -6.71 6.62 16.92
N SER A 114 -6.77 7.92 17.15
CA SER A 114 -6.52 8.54 18.47
C SER A 114 -7.66 8.39 19.47
N GLN A 115 -8.90 8.16 18.98
CA GLN A 115 -10.08 7.93 19.82
C GLN A 115 -10.35 6.44 20.10
N ALA A 116 -9.75 5.54 19.33
CA ALA A 116 -9.82 4.11 19.60
C ALA A 116 -9.03 3.79 20.87
N ASP A 117 -9.74 3.41 21.93
CA ASP A 117 -9.19 2.96 23.21
C ASP A 117 -8.27 1.73 23.02
N PRO A 118 -7.06 1.69 23.63
CA PRO A 118 -6.14 0.54 23.54
C PRO A 118 -6.70 -0.79 24.11
N GLY A 119 -7.91 -0.80 24.67
CA GLY A 119 -8.56 -1.97 25.26
C GLY A 119 -9.39 -2.85 24.30
N GLN A 120 -9.56 -2.47 23.03
CA GLN A 120 -10.37 -3.26 22.09
C GLN A 120 -9.48 -3.87 21.00
N ALA A 121 -8.95 -5.07 21.29
CA ALA A 121 -8.19 -5.87 20.35
C ALA A 121 -8.97 -6.04 19.02
N PRO A 122 -8.42 -5.61 17.87
CA PRO A 122 -8.95 -6.00 16.59
C PRO A 122 -8.69 -7.48 16.39
N VAL A 123 -9.76 -8.18 16.02
CA VAL A 123 -9.77 -9.58 15.60
C VAL A 123 -8.70 -9.77 14.53
N GLU A 124 -7.73 -10.64 14.85
CA GLU A 124 -6.84 -11.40 13.97
C GLU A 124 -6.57 -10.77 12.59
N ASP A 125 -5.56 -9.91 12.49
CA ASP A 125 -4.76 -9.78 11.27
C ASP A 125 -3.36 -9.30 11.70
N GLU A 126 -2.39 -10.23 11.63
CA GLU A 126 -0.93 -10.06 11.75
C GLU A 126 -0.46 -8.82 12.52
N GLU A 127 0.00 -9.03 13.76
CA GLU A 127 0.83 -8.11 14.54
C GLU A 127 1.78 -7.31 13.63
N LEU A 128 1.35 -6.09 13.28
CA LEU A 128 2.12 -5.18 12.45
C LEU A 128 3.27 -4.73 13.33
N ASP A 129 4.46 -5.30 13.14
CA ASP A 129 5.68 -4.79 13.76
C ASP A 129 5.91 -3.35 13.26
N GLU A 130 5.42 -2.41 14.07
CA GLU A 130 5.20 -0.99 13.74
C GLU A 130 6.53 -0.25 13.48
N ASN A 131 7.66 -0.84 13.87
CA ASN A 131 8.96 -0.18 13.87
C ASN A 131 9.77 -0.30 12.56
N HIS A 132 9.35 -1.16 11.61
CA HIS A 132 10.10 -1.39 10.35
C HIS A 132 9.31 -1.02 9.08
N LEU A 133 8.29 -0.19 9.20
CA LEU A 133 7.41 0.15 8.08
C LEU A 133 8.12 1.00 6.99
N PHE A 134 9.19 1.73 7.32
CA PHE A 134 9.88 2.65 6.39
C PHE A 134 11.41 2.73 6.52
N GLU A 135 12.06 1.80 7.22
CA GLU A 135 13.51 1.58 7.07
C GLU A 135 13.86 0.96 5.71
#